data_AF-A0A6V7J7T4-F1
#
_entry.id   AF-A0A6V7J7T4-F1
#
_cell.length_a   1.000
_cell.length_b   1.000
_cell.length_c   1.000
_cell.angle_alpha   90.00
_cell.angle_beta   90.00
_cell.angle_gamma   90.00
#
_symmetry.space_group_name_H-M   'P 1'
#
loop_
_entity.id
_entity.type
_entity.pdbx_description
1 polymer ?
#
loop_
_entity_poly.entity_id
_entity_poly.type
_entity_poly.pdbx_seq_one_letter_code
_entity_poly.pdbx_strand_id
1 'polypeptide(L)'
;IYKFAKHYFCHDLEKKSRKYIRHHFNEILNESTEFSKLGCDDLKFILCDDDLNVSSEEIVFEALKRWIEDNEDVRKVHLPALLECVRLGLMSIQYISTNILNWKLIQESK
;
A
#
# COMPACT_ATOMS: atom_id res chain seq x y z
N ILE A 1 -7.05 10.21 12.14
CA ILE A 1 -6.04 10.80 13.08
C ILE A 1 -4.71 11.11 12.38
N TYR A 2 -4.14 10.21 11.57
CA TYR A 2 -2.92 10.46 10.78
C TYR A 2 -2.99 11.70 9.86
N LYS A 3 -4.06 11.85 9.07
CA LYS A 3 -4.26 13.04 8.20
C LYS A 3 -4.29 14.35 9.00
N PHE A 4 -4.85 14.34 10.21
CA PHE A 4 -4.85 15.50 11.10
C PHE A 4 -3.44 15.81 11.64
N ALA A 5 -2.66 14.80 12.01
CA ALA A 5 -1.29 14.98 12.47
C ALA A 5 -0.38 15.62 11.39
N LYS A 6 -0.53 15.16 10.14
CA LYS A 6 0.18 15.69 8.96
C LYS A 6 -0.19 17.14 8.66
N HIS A 7 -1.47 17.50 8.85
CA HIS A 7 -1.96 18.84 8.53
C HIS A 7 -1.61 19.90 9.60
N TYR A 8 -1.39 19.49 10.86
CA TYR A 8 -1.15 20.41 11.98
C TYR A 8 0.31 20.41 12.51
N PHE A 9 1.30 19.97 11.70
CA PHE A 9 2.73 20.02 12.04
C PHE A 9 3.11 19.41 13.41
N CYS A 10 2.33 18.44 13.90
CA CYS A 10 2.64 17.78 15.17
C CYS A 10 3.51 16.55 14.90
N HIS A 11 4.82 16.78 14.82
CA HIS A 11 5.83 15.77 14.46
C HIS A 11 5.78 14.52 15.37
N ASP A 12 5.42 14.69 16.64
CA ASP A 12 5.26 13.60 17.60
C ASP A 12 4.01 12.75 17.34
N LEU A 13 2.90 13.39 16.97
CA LEU A 13 1.66 12.69 16.65
C LEU A 13 1.78 11.97 15.31
N GLU A 14 2.50 12.55 14.36
CA GLU A 14 2.83 11.91 13.10
C GLU A 14 3.69 10.66 13.34
N LYS A 15 4.76 10.77 14.14
CA LYS A 15 5.64 9.63 14.49
C LYS A 15 4.87 8.52 15.20
N LYS A 16 3.99 8.87 16.16
CA LYS A 16 3.12 7.90 16.84
C LYS A 16 2.15 7.24 15.86
N SER A 17 1.57 8.01 14.95
CA SER A 17 0.65 7.49 13.93
C SER A 17 1.36 6.55 12.95
N ARG A 18 2.58 6.87 12.50
CA ARG A 18 3.39 5.96 11.67
C ARG A 18 3.69 4.66 12.42
N LYS A 19 4.11 4.75 13.68
CA LYS A 19 4.38 3.56 14.50
C LYS A 19 3.13 2.68 14.64
N TYR A 20 1.97 3.29 14.82
CA TYR A 20 0.69 2.58 14.85
C TYR A 20 0.40 1.88 13.53
N ILE A 21 0.51 2.59 12.41
CA ILE A 21 0.29 2.01 11.06
C ILE A 21 1.24 0.85 10.83
N ARG A 22 2.54 0.99 11.17
CA ARG A 22 3.53 -0.08 11.02
C ARG A 22 3.17 -1.34 11.79
N HIS A 23 2.76 -1.20 13.05
CA HIS A 23 2.40 -2.35 13.90
C HIS A 23 1.08 -3.00 13.51
N HIS A 24 0.10 -2.21 13.11
CA HIS A 24 -1.27 -2.66 12.85
C HIS A 24 -1.58 -2.72 11.34
N PHE A 25 -0.58 -2.75 10.46
CA PHE A 25 -0.78 -2.66 9.01
C PHE A 25 -1.74 -3.76 8.50
N ASN A 26 -1.53 -5.00 8.92
CA ASN A 26 -2.40 -6.13 8.57
C ASN A 26 -3.84 -5.95 9.06
N GLU A 27 -4.04 -5.42 10.26
CA GLU A 27 -5.37 -5.17 10.81
C GLU A 27 -6.05 -4.02 10.05
N ILE A 28 -5.32 -2.94 9.76
CA ILE A 28 -5.80 -1.79 9.00
C ILE A 28 -6.21 -2.22 7.59
N LEU A 29 -5.41 -3.05 6.93
CA LEU A 29 -5.71 -3.59 5.61
C LEU A 29 -7.02 -4.40 5.57
N ASN A 30 -7.25 -5.22 6.59
CA ASN A 30 -8.38 -6.14 6.63
C ASN A 30 -9.67 -5.48 7.13
N GLU A 31 -9.57 -4.66 8.17
CA GLU A 31 -10.72 -4.18 8.94
C GLU A 31 -11.06 -2.70 8.69
N SER A 32 -10.11 -1.89 8.19
CA SER A 32 -10.31 -0.45 8.10
C SER A 32 -10.92 -0.01 6.77
N THR A 33 -12.15 0.52 6.84
CA THR A 33 -12.75 1.29 5.73
C THR A 33 -12.02 2.61 5.44
N GLU A 34 -11.13 3.06 6.35
CA GLU A 34 -10.29 4.24 6.10
C GLU A 34 -9.18 3.94 5.07
N PHE A 35 -8.80 2.68 4.89
CA PHE A 35 -7.78 2.28 3.92
C PHE A 35 -8.22 2.64 2.49
N SER A 36 -9.47 2.35 2.12
CA SER A 36 -10.07 2.76 0.83
C SER A 36 -10.12 4.29 0.64
N LYS A 37 -10.05 5.08 1.72
CA LYS A 37 -10.08 6.55 1.69
C LYS A 37 -8.68 7.19 1.64
N LEU A 38 -7.62 6.38 1.61
CA LEU A 38 -6.26 6.87 1.44
C LEU A 38 -6.08 7.45 0.03
N GLY A 39 -5.37 8.58 -0.05
CA GLY A 39 -4.91 9.11 -1.34
C GLY A 39 -3.66 8.36 -1.81
N CYS A 40 -3.31 8.52 -3.08
CA CYS A 40 -2.13 7.87 -3.67
C CYS A 40 -0.85 8.16 -2.87
N ASP A 41 -0.58 9.42 -2.52
CA ASP A 41 0.65 9.79 -1.81
C ASP A 41 0.73 9.20 -0.40
N ASP A 42 -0.41 9.14 0.30
CA ASP A 42 -0.46 8.55 1.64
C ASP A 42 -0.25 7.03 1.57
N LEU A 43 -0.87 6.35 0.60
CA LEU A 43 -0.63 4.93 0.38
C LEU A 43 0.81 4.67 -0.02
N LYS A 44 1.36 5.44 -0.98
CA LYS A 44 2.75 5.33 -1.42
C LYS A 44 3.70 5.46 -0.24
N PHE A 45 3.47 6.44 0.63
CA PHE A 45 4.29 6.63 1.82
C PHE A 45 4.24 5.40 2.75
N ILE A 46 3.08 4.76 2.91
CA ILE A 46 2.94 3.57 3.74
C ILE A 46 3.62 2.36 3.08
N LEU A 47 3.38 2.11 1.79
CA LEU A 47 3.95 0.96 1.08
C LEU A 47 5.48 1.04 0.94
N CYS A 48 6.02 2.24 0.76
CA CYS A 48 7.47 2.47 0.72
C CYS A 48 8.12 2.49 2.12
N ASP A 49 7.37 2.28 3.21
CA ASP A 49 7.92 2.25 4.56
C ASP A 49 8.58 0.88 4.83
N ASP A 50 9.90 0.88 4.94
CA ASP A 50 10.66 -0.37 5.07
C ASP A 50 10.43 -1.09 6.41
N ASP A 51 9.92 -0.38 7.42
CA ASP A 51 9.69 -0.87 8.79
C ASP A 51 8.25 -1.39 9.01
N LEU A 52 7.49 -1.65 7.95
CA LEU A 52 6.16 -2.28 8.07
C LEU A 52 6.28 -3.66 8.74
N ASN A 53 5.46 -3.90 9.78
CA ASN A 53 5.43 -5.19 10.48
C ASN A 53 4.55 -6.19 9.71
N VAL A 54 5.02 -6.61 8.55
CA VAL A 54 4.35 -7.59 7.68
C VAL A 54 5.16 -8.90 7.64
N SER A 55 4.46 -10.02 7.53
CA SER A 55 5.09 -11.35 7.45
C SER A 55 5.68 -11.64 6.07
N SER A 56 5.18 -10.98 5.03
CA SER A 56 5.67 -11.12 3.66
C SER A 56 5.37 -9.87 2.84
N GLU A 57 6.18 -9.63 1.82
CA GLU A 57 5.98 -8.55 0.84
C GLU A 57 4.71 -8.80 -0.01
N GLU A 58 4.23 -10.05 -0.07
CA GLU A 58 2.95 -10.41 -0.72
C GLU A 58 1.77 -9.63 -0.12
N ILE A 59 1.78 -9.37 1.19
CA ILE A 59 0.75 -8.55 1.85
C ILE A 59 0.78 -7.10 1.36
N VAL A 60 1.97 -6.55 1.14
CA VAL A 60 2.14 -5.18 0.63
C VAL A 60 1.57 -5.07 -0.78
N PHE A 61 1.80 -6.09 -1.62
CA PHE A 61 1.17 -6.18 -2.94
C PHE A 61 -0.35 -6.31 -2.85
N GLU A 62 -0.89 -7.14 -1.95
CA GLU A 62 -2.33 -7.27 -1.75
C GLU A 62 -2.98 -5.96 -1.30
N ALA A 63 -2.28 -5.17 -0.47
CA ALA A 63 -2.69 -3.84 -0.06
C ALA A 63 -2.86 -2.90 -1.24
N LEU A 64 -1.82 -2.84 -2.09
CA LEU A 64 -1.83 -2.07 -3.32
C LEU A 64 -2.98 -2.52 -4.21
N LYS A 65 -3.08 -3.83 -4.46
CA LYS A 65 -4.11 -4.41 -5.33
C LYS A 65 -5.51 -4.04 -4.87
N ARG A 66 -5.82 -4.26 -3.59
CA ARG A 66 -7.12 -3.91 -2.99
C ARG A 66 -7.43 -2.42 -3.13
N TRP A 67 -6.44 -1.55 -2.95
CA TRP A 67 -6.65 -0.11 -3.09
C TRP A 67 -6.91 0.32 -4.54
N ILE A 68 -6.23 -0.31 -5.51
CA ILE A 68 -6.48 -0.07 -6.94
C ILE A 68 -7.88 -0.56 -7.31
N GLU A 69 -8.24 -1.80 -6.96
CA GLU A 69 -9.53 -2.42 -7.32
C GLU A 69 -10.75 -1.68 -6.73
N ASP A 70 -10.58 -0.99 -5.59
CA ASP A 70 -11.62 -0.15 -4.97
C ASP A 70 -12.05 1.05 -5.85
N ASN A 71 -11.17 1.54 -6.74
CA ASN A 71 -11.53 2.53 -7.77
C ASN A 71 -10.60 2.43 -8.98
N GLU A 72 -10.74 1.32 -9.71
CA GLU A 72 -9.83 0.91 -10.78
C GLU A 72 -9.68 1.98 -11.87
N ASP A 73 -10.80 2.59 -12.30
CA ASP A 73 -10.83 3.57 -13.39
C ASP A 73 -9.93 4.78 -13.13
N VAL A 74 -9.95 5.29 -11.90
CA VAL A 74 -9.18 6.48 -11.51
C VAL A 74 -7.79 6.11 -11.00
N ARG A 75 -7.65 4.97 -10.32
CA ARG A 75 -6.42 4.62 -9.58
C ARG A 75 -5.42 3.85 -10.41
N LYS A 76 -5.82 3.17 -11.49
CA LYS A 76 -4.90 2.41 -12.36
C LYS A 76 -3.71 3.23 -12.87
N VAL A 77 -3.87 4.55 -13.02
CA VAL A 77 -2.78 5.46 -13.44
C VAL A 77 -1.62 5.50 -12.43
N HIS A 78 -1.90 5.25 -11.15
CA HIS A 78 -0.90 5.26 -10.08
C HIS A 78 -0.21 3.90 -9.89
N LEU A 79 -0.68 2.86 -10.57
CA LEU A 79 -0.19 1.50 -10.43
C LEU A 79 1.34 1.39 -10.62
N PRO A 80 1.97 1.96 -11.68
CA PRO A 80 3.42 1.87 -11.84
C PRO A 80 4.20 2.48 -10.67
N ALA A 81 3.78 3.66 -10.22
CA ALA A 81 4.45 4.40 -9.14
C ALA A 81 4.29 3.74 -7.77
N LEU A 82 3.21 2.98 -7.56
CA LEU A 82 2.97 2.21 -6.33
C LEU A 82 3.67 0.84 -6.38
N LEU A 83 3.76 0.22 -7.57
CA LEU A 83 4.50 -1.04 -7.76
C LEU A 83 5.99 -0.89 -7.46
N GLU A 84 6.58 0.29 -7.73
CA GLU A 84 7.97 0.59 -7.35
C GLU A 84 8.21 0.54 -5.83
N CYS A 85 7.18 0.77 -5.01
CA CYS A 85 7.30 0.61 -3.55
C CYS A 85 7.25 -0.86 -3.12
N VAL A 86 6.69 -1.76 -3.94
CA VAL A 86 6.60 -3.18 -3.62
C VAL A 86 7.92 -3.86 -3.98
N ARG A 87 8.57 -4.47 -2.99
CA ARG A 87 9.88 -5.09 -3.18
C ARG A 87 9.76 -6.48 -3.81
N LEU A 88 9.47 -6.52 -5.11
CA LEU A 88 9.29 -7.76 -5.88
C LEU A 88 10.41 -8.79 -5.68
N GLY A 89 11.65 -8.34 -5.43
CA GLY A 89 12.79 -9.23 -5.15
C GLY A 89 12.69 -10.04 -3.84
N LEU A 90 11.82 -9.64 -2.91
CA LEU A 90 11.53 -10.36 -1.66
C LEU A 90 10.33 -11.31 -1.77
N MET A 91 9.66 -11.35 -2.92
CA MET A 91 8.49 -12.18 -3.18
C MET A 91 8.91 -13.51 -3.83
N SER A 92 8.06 -14.53 -3.69
CA SER A 92 8.29 -15.79 -4.40
C SER A 92 8.05 -15.63 -5.91
N ILE A 93 8.93 -16.23 -6.73
CA ILE A 93 8.81 -16.18 -8.20
C ILE A 93 7.46 -16.75 -8.67
N GLN A 94 6.96 -17.78 -7.99
CA GLN A 94 5.64 -18.36 -8.26
C GLN A 94 4.51 -17.36 -8.00
N TYR A 95 4.57 -16.59 -6.91
CA TYR A 95 3.57 -15.55 -6.63
C TYR A 95 3.65 -14.43 -7.66
N ILE A 96 4.84 -13.95 -8.00
CA ILE A 96 5.02 -12.91 -9.03
C ILE A 96 4.40 -13.36 -10.36
N SER A 97 4.72 -14.58 -10.81
CA SER A 97 4.21 -15.10 -12.08
C SER A 97 2.71 -15.32 -12.06
N THR A 98 2.15 -15.79 -10.94
CA THR A 98 0.74 -16.18 -10.87
C THR A 98 -0.18 -15.00 -10.60
N ASN A 99 0.25 -14.05 -9.75
CA ASN A 99 -0.62 -13.02 -9.21
C ASN A 99 -0.31 -11.63 -9.79
N ILE A 100 0.96 -11.31 -10.03
CA ILE A 100 1.37 -9.99 -10.54
C ILE A 100 1.30 -9.98 -12.06
N LEU A 101 2.00 -10.88 -12.75
CA LEU A 101 2.06 -10.88 -14.23
C LEU A 101 0.71 -11.22 -14.89
N ASN A 102 -0.16 -11.96 -14.20
CA ASN A 102 -1.51 -12.27 -14.66
C ASN A 102 -2.54 -11.19 -14.29
N TRP A 103 -2.16 -10.19 -13.48
CA TRP A 103 -3.09 -9.12 -13.15
C TRP A 103 -3.32 -8.25 -14.39
N LYS A 104 -4.57 -8.26 -14.89
CA LYS A 104 -4.97 -7.63 -16.16
C LYS A 104 -4.49 -6.19 -16.30
N LEU A 105 -4.49 -5.43 -15.20
CA LEU A 105 -4.06 -4.03 -15.17
C LEU A 105 -2.57 -3.82 -15.47
N ILE A 106 -1.73 -4.78 -15.12
CA ILE A 106 -0.29 -4.72 -15.47
C ILE A 106 -0.12 -4.96 -16.97
N GLN A 107 -0.97 -5.79 -17.59
CA GLN A 107 -0.90 -6.06 -19.03
C GLN A 107 -1.43 -4.91 -19.90
N GLU A 108 -2.36 -4.10 -19.39
CA GLU A 108 -2.90 -2.93 -20.08
C GLU A 108 -1.99 -1.68 -20.01
N SER A 109 -0.99 -1.67 -19.13
CA SER A 109 -0.04 -0.55 -18.97
C SER A 109 1.05 -0.46 -20.07
N LYS A 110 0.81 -1.10 -21.23
CA LYS A 110 1.77 -1.27 -22.31
C LYS A 110 1.70 -0.18 -23.38
#